data_AF-H8H2B8-F1
#
_entry.id   AF-H8H2B8-F1
#
_cell.length_a   1.000
_cell.length_b   1.000
_cell.length_c   1.000
_cell.angle_alpha   90.00
_cell.angle_beta   90.00
_cell.angle_gamma   90.00
#
_symmetry.space_group_name_H-M   'P 1'
#
loop_
_entity.id
_entity.type
_entity.pdbx_description
1 polymer ?
#
loop_
_entity_poly.entity_id
_entity_poly.type
_entity_poly.pdbx_seq_one_letter_code
_entity_poly.pdbx_strand_id
1 'polypeptide(L)'
;MTRYLLPLFLTLSGVVSAGGVEPINRNQPLYWVPGASEVFSVSADQIVTKAFTNALTLRSEGQRIQVFVTTGIISDDPGASAINNIQAWVQSPTASPAQKQALIQVAQTYLRGCSLQVTPRQLAALVALKEADWTQGGWQKRTVEGVTLGWSDGNGFGFSDGPQGRKPRAALSVEWPVKTSRCQF
;
A
#
# COMPACT_ATOMS: atom_id res chain seq x y z
N MET A 1 -2.00 -75.01 -2.48
CA MET A 1 -1.77 -73.95 -3.49
C MET A 1 -2.14 -72.62 -2.87
N THR A 2 -1.12 -71.86 -2.45
CA THR A 2 -1.27 -70.62 -1.66
C THR A 2 -1.18 -69.43 -2.61
N ARG A 3 -2.25 -68.65 -2.76
CA ARG A 3 -2.27 -67.42 -3.58
C ARG A 3 -2.03 -66.21 -2.68
N TYR A 4 -0.91 -65.53 -2.89
CA TYR A 4 -0.57 -64.27 -2.24
C TYR A 4 -1.33 -63.12 -2.92
N LEU A 5 -2.09 -62.36 -2.12
CA LEU A 5 -2.65 -61.06 -2.47
C LEU A 5 -1.59 -59.98 -2.21
N LEU A 6 -1.16 -59.28 -3.26
CA LEU A 6 -0.38 -58.04 -3.17
C LEU A 6 -1.33 -56.85 -3.28
N PRO A 7 -1.46 -55.97 -2.27
CA PRO A 7 -2.09 -54.68 -2.46
C PRO A 7 -1.09 -53.74 -3.12
N LEU A 8 -1.41 -53.33 -4.35
CA LEU A 8 -0.74 -52.24 -5.06
C LEU A 8 -1.06 -50.93 -4.31
N PHE A 9 -0.14 -50.45 -3.47
CA PHE A 9 -0.19 -49.10 -2.95
C PHE A 9 0.18 -48.13 -4.07
N LEU A 10 -0.83 -47.58 -4.75
CA LEU A 10 -0.67 -46.39 -5.58
C LEU A 10 -0.31 -45.22 -4.67
N THR A 11 0.97 -44.91 -4.58
CA THR A 11 1.46 -43.67 -3.99
C THR A 11 0.99 -42.52 -4.87
N LEU A 12 -0.11 -41.87 -4.48
CA LEU A 12 -0.44 -40.53 -4.97
C LEU A 12 0.71 -39.62 -4.56
N SER A 13 1.59 -39.33 -5.52
CA SER A 13 2.54 -38.22 -5.44
C SER A 13 1.72 -36.92 -5.51
N GLY A 14 1.05 -36.58 -4.41
CA GLY A 14 0.50 -35.27 -4.21
C GLY A 14 1.65 -34.28 -4.26
N VAL A 15 1.76 -33.53 -5.35
CA VAL A 15 2.60 -32.35 -5.39
C VAL A 15 2.03 -31.42 -4.35
N VAL A 16 2.63 -31.41 -3.15
CA VAL A 16 2.44 -30.32 -2.19
C VAL A 16 3.02 -29.11 -2.89
N SER A 17 2.17 -28.36 -3.58
CA SER A 17 2.47 -26.98 -3.90
C SER A 17 2.81 -26.32 -2.56
N ALA A 18 4.08 -25.96 -2.37
CA ALA A 18 4.51 -25.18 -1.23
C ALA A 18 3.53 -24.00 -1.12
N GLY A 19 2.82 -23.91 -0.01
CA GLY A 19 1.70 -22.99 0.22
C GLY A 19 2.12 -21.52 0.26
N GLY A 20 2.68 -21.03 -0.84
CA GLY A 20 2.92 -19.62 -1.10
C GLY A 20 1.57 -18.94 -1.27
N VAL A 21 1.36 -17.85 -0.54
CA VAL A 21 0.18 -17.01 -0.75
C VAL A 21 0.26 -16.42 -2.15
N GLU A 22 -0.83 -16.56 -2.91
CA GLU A 22 -0.90 -16.06 -4.29
C GLU A 22 -0.59 -14.55 -4.32
N PRO A 23 0.32 -14.11 -5.21
CA PRO A 23 0.58 -12.69 -5.37
C PRO A 23 -0.66 -11.98 -5.89
N ILE A 24 -0.85 -10.73 -5.47
CA ILE A 24 -1.96 -9.89 -5.93
C ILE A 24 -1.46 -8.69 -6.70
N ASN A 25 -2.24 -8.22 -7.67
CA ASN A 25 -1.89 -7.02 -8.42
C ASN A 25 -2.03 -5.76 -7.53
N ARG A 26 -1.14 -4.78 -7.72
CA ARG A 26 -1.11 -3.51 -6.98
C ARG A 26 -2.40 -2.71 -6.98
N ASN A 27 -3.27 -2.93 -7.97
CA ASN A 27 -4.55 -2.24 -8.08
C ASN A 27 -5.65 -2.96 -7.28
N GLN A 28 -5.46 -4.23 -6.95
CA GLN A 28 -6.47 -5.04 -6.26
C GLN A 28 -6.84 -4.49 -4.87
N PRO A 29 -5.89 -4.01 -4.03
CA PRO A 29 -6.24 -3.36 -2.76
C PRO A 29 -7.13 -2.11 -2.89
N LEU A 30 -7.10 -1.39 -4.03
CA LEU A 30 -7.92 -0.19 -4.23
C LEU A 30 -9.42 -0.49 -4.16
N TYR A 31 -9.81 -1.67 -4.65
CA TYR A 31 -11.20 -2.14 -4.63
C TYR A 31 -11.66 -2.61 -3.25
N TRP A 32 -10.75 -2.74 -2.30
CA TRP A 32 -11.04 -3.09 -0.90
C TRP A 32 -11.10 -1.87 0.01
N VAL A 33 -10.76 -0.68 -0.50
CA VAL A 33 -10.80 0.55 0.30
C VAL A 33 -12.26 0.88 0.62
N PRO A 34 -12.63 0.98 1.92
CA PRO A 34 -14.02 1.27 2.29
C PRO A 34 -14.53 2.57 1.69
N GLY A 35 -15.70 2.52 1.05
CA GLY A 35 -16.32 3.69 0.45
C GLY A 35 -15.63 4.21 -0.82
N ALA A 36 -14.68 3.46 -1.38
CA ALA A 36 -14.05 3.78 -2.65
C ALA A 36 -15.03 3.65 -3.83
N SER A 37 -14.86 4.56 -4.78
CA SER A 37 -15.58 4.70 -6.03
C SER A 37 -14.62 5.29 -7.06
N GLU A 38 -14.90 5.11 -8.35
CA GLU A 38 -14.10 5.74 -9.43
C GLU A 38 -12.58 5.49 -9.29
N VAL A 39 -12.20 4.21 -9.24
CA VAL A 39 -10.78 3.82 -9.24
C VAL A 39 -10.22 4.03 -10.65
N PHE A 40 -9.15 4.80 -10.74
CA PHE A 40 -8.44 5.12 -11.97
C PHE A 40 -6.98 4.68 -11.84
N SER A 41 -6.51 3.88 -12.78
CA SER A 41 -5.11 3.49 -12.90
C SER A 41 -4.46 4.25 -14.05
N VAL A 42 -3.29 4.83 -13.79
CA VAL A 42 -2.49 5.48 -14.83
C VAL A 42 -1.89 4.40 -15.71
N SER A 43 -2.09 4.51 -17.02
CA SER A 43 -1.50 3.61 -18.00
C SER A 43 0.03 3.79 -18.07
N ALA A 44 0.76 2.75 -18.46
CA ALA A 44 2.23 2.73 -18.40
C ALA A 44 2.90 3.89 -19.15
N ASP A 45 2.30 4.32 -20.26
CA ASP A 45 2.71 5.46 -21.09
C ASP A 45 2.55 6.81 -20.38
N GLN A 46 1.66 6.90 -19.38
CA GLN A 46 1.37 8.12 -18.65
C GLN A 46 2.16 8.25 -17.34
N ILE A 47 2.76 7.16 -16.84
CA ILE A 47 3.52 7.15 -15.57
C ILE A 47 4.66 8.17 -15.59
N VAL A 48 5.29 8.40 -16.73
CA VAL A 48 6.39 9.39 -16.88
C VAL A 48 5.91 10.83 -16.68
N THR A 49 4.60 11.09 -16.88
CA THR A 49 4.00 12.43 -16.82
C THR A 49 3.12 12.65 -15.58
N LYS A 50 2.84 11.60 -14.82
CA LYS A 50 1.97 11.65 -13.64
C LYS A 50 2.77 11.31 -12.39
N ALA A 51 2.65 12.15 -11.37
CA ALA A 51 3.25 11.92 -10.05
C ALA A 51 2.53 10.82 -9.21
N PHE A 52 1.74 9.96 -9.85
CA PHE A 52 0.98 8.88 -9.21
C PHE A 52 0.76 7.69 -10.15
N THR A 53 0.52 6.53 -9.56
CA THR A 53 0.19 5.28 -10.27
C THR A 53 -1.32 5.05 -10.36
N ASN A 54 -2.06 5.49 -9.35
CA ASN A 54 -3.49 5.31 -9.21
C ASN A 54 -4.14 6.53 -8.57
N ALA A 55 -5.43 6.73 -8.83
CA ALA A 55 -6.28 7.65 -8.09
C ALA A 55 -7.59 6.94 -7.76
N LEU A 56 -8.20 7.28 -6.63
CA LEU A 56 -9.51 6.81 -6.24
C LEU A 56 -10.30 7.92 -5.58
N THR A 57 -11.62 7.92 -5.75
CA THR A 57 -12.51 8.80 -4.99
C THR A 57 -13.19 7.99 -3.90
N LEU A 58 -13.08 8.40 -2.64
CA LEU A 58 -13.76 7.71 -1.55
C LEU A 58 -14.60 8.66 -0.69
N ARG A 59 -15.61 8.11 -0.02
CA ARG A 59 -16.40 8.85 0.97
C ARG A 59 -15.79 8.68 2.36
N SER A 60 -15.29 9.77 2.93
CA SER A 60 -14.77 9.82 4.29
C SER A 60 -15.49 10.92 5.05
N GLU A 61 -16.06 10.60 6.22
CA GLU A 61 -16.84 11.53 7.04
C GLU A 61 -17.93 12.29 6.26
N GLY A 62 -18.57 11.61 5.29
CA GLY A 62 -19.63 12.19 4.44
C GLY A 62 -19.12 13.03 3.26
N GLN A 63 -17.81 13.28 3.16
CA GLN A 63 -17.19 14.06 2.07
C GLN A 63 -16.64 13.16 0.97
N ARG A 64 -16.78 13.57 -0.30
CA ARG A 64 -16.05 12.94 -1.42
C ARG A 64 -14.62 13.47 -1.43
N ILE A 65 -13.66 12.55 -1.39
CA ILE A 65 -12.23 12.87 -1.33
C ILE A 65 -11.51 12.09 -2.42
N GLN A 66 -10.79 12.80 -3.29
CA GLN A 66 -9.89 12.18 -4.24
C GLN A 66 -8.52 11.96 -3.59
N VAL A 67 -8.07 10.71 -3.61
CA VAL A 67 -6.75 10.29 -3.13
C VAL A 67 -5.93 9.79 -4.32
N PHE A 68 -4.67 10.18 -4.36
CA PHE A 68 -3.70 9.73 -5.35
C PHE A 68 -2.72 8.79 -4.67
N VAL A 69 -2.32 7.72 -5.36
CA VAL A 69 -1.50 6.65 -4.81
C VAL A 69 -0.33 6.34 -5.74
N THR A 70 0.85 6.25 -5.14
CA THR A 70 2.07 5.75 -5.76
C THR A 70 2.49 4.48 -5.04
N THR A 71 2.67 3.39 -5.77
CA THR A 71 3.22 2.13 -5.26
C THR A 71 4.68 2.01 -5.68
N GLY A 72 5.54 1.50 -4.80
CA GLY A 72 6.97 1.37 -5.10
C GLY A 72 7.65 0.22 -4.38
N ILE A 73 8.94 0.06 -4.69
CA ILE A 73 9.86 -0.85 -4.02
C ILE A 73 10.91 -0.01 -3.30
N ILE A 74 11.08 -0.24 -2.00
CA ILE A 74 12.17 0.28 -1.17
C ILE A 74 12.92 -0.94 -0.66
N SER A 75 14.08 -1.22 -1.25
CA SER A 75 14.93 -2.34 -0.87
C SER A 75 16.39 -2.07 -1.27
N ASP A 76 17.31 -2.57 -0.46
CA ASP A 76 18.73 -2.64 -0.83
C ASP A 76 19.03 -3.83 -1.77
N ASP A 77 18.06 -4.74 -1.95
CA ASP A 77 18.17 -5.85 -2.90
C ASP A 77 17.77 -5.39 -4.31
N PRO A 78 18.71 -5.34 -5.28
CA PRO A 78 18.40 -4.94 -6.65
C PRO A 78 17.50 -5.96 -7.38
N GLY A 79 17.36 -7.17 -6.87
CA GLY A 79 16.45 -8.20 -7.39
C GLY A 79 15.02 -8.11 -6.83
N ALA A 80 14.74 -7.19 -5.90
CA ALA A 80 13.42 -7.01 -5.32
C ALA A 80 12.39 -6.61 -6.39
N SER A 81 11.34 -7.41 -6.52
CA SER A 81 10.26 -7.20 -7.50
C SER A 81 8.87 -7.02 -6.85
N ALA A 82 8.79 -7.13 -5.52
CA ALA A 82 7.55 -6.98 -4.78
C ALA A 82 7.38 -5.57 -4.26
N ILE A 83 6.18 -5.01 -4.45
CA ILE A 83 5.81 -3.69 -3.92
C ILE A 83 5.79 -3.76 -2.41
N ASN A 84 6.60 -2.94 -1.74
CA ASN A 84 6.64 -2.89 -0.28
C ASN A 84 6.48 -1.48 0.27
N ASN A 85 6.12 -0.54 -0.60
CA ASN A 85 5.87 0.83 -0.23
C ASN A 85 4.62 1.35 -0.96
N ILE A 86 3.85 2.15 -0.23
CA ILE A 86 2.88 3.06 -0.83
C ILE A 86 3.08 4.48 -0.32
N GLN A 87 2.68 5.42 -1.16
CA GLN A 87 2.50 6.81 -0.81
C GLN A 87 1.12 7.25 -1.29
N ALA A 88 0.25 7.58 -0.36
CA ALA A 88 -1.06 8.17 -0.62
C ALA A 88 -1.01 9.68 -0.35
N TRP A 89 -1.63 10.49 -1.21
CA TRP A 89 -1.61 11.93 -1.06
C TRP A 89 -2.88 12.60 -1.58
N VAL A 90 -3.12 13.82 -1.10
CA VAL A 90 -4.17 14.74 -1.58
C VAL A 90 -3.54 16.00 -2.14
N GLN A 91 -4.24 16.69 -3.04
CA GLN A 91 -3.73 17.92 -3.65
C GLN A 91 -3.62 19.10 -2.67
N SER A 92 -4.34 19.05 -1.54
CA SER A 92 -4.29 20.09 -0.52
C SER A 92 -2.92 20.11 0.15
N PRO A 93 -2.29 21.28 0.37
CA PRO A 93 -1.07 21.37 1.15
C PRO A 93 -1.29 21.02 2.62
N THR A 94 -2.49 21.19 3.16
CA THR A 94 -2.82 20.83 4.54
C THR A 94 -4.02 19.90 4.51
N ALA A 95 -3.87 18.68 5.01
CA ALA A 95 -4.97 17.72 5.00
C ALA A 95 -6.03 18.08 6.05
N SER A 96 -7.29 18.18 5.62
CA SER A 96 -8.42 18.22 6.55
C SER A 96 -8.53 16.91 7.34
N PRO A 97 -9.26 16.87 8.48
CA PRO A 97 -9.48 15.63 9.23
C PRO A 97 -10.04 14.49 8.37
N ALA A 98 -11.01 14.78 7.50
CA ALA A 98 -11.58 13.80 6.59
C ALA A 98 -10.57 13.30 5.54
N GLN A 99 -9.68 14.19 5.05
CA GLN A 99 -8.59 13.83 4.14
C GLN A 99 -7.54 12.95 4.83
N LYS A 100 -7.13 13.28 6.07
CA LYS A 100 -6.24 12.42 6.86
C LYS A 100 -6.83 11.03 7.04
N GLN A 101 -8.12 10.96 7.39
CA GLN A 101 -8.84 9.70 7.52
C GLN A 101 -8.85 8.91 6.20
N ALA A 102 -9.08 9.57 5.06
CA ALA A 102 -9.06 8.93 3.75
C ALA A 102 -7.67 8.36 3.40
N LEU A 103 -6.60 9.12 3.66
CA LEU A 103 -5.22 8.66 3.48
C LEU A 103 -4.92 7.44 4.34
N ILE A 104 -5.33 7.48 5.62
CA ILE A 104 -5.16 6.37 6.57
C ILE A 104 -5.91 5.12 6.10
N GLN A 105 -7.15 5.25 5.61
CA GLN A 105 -7.93 4.12 5.10
C GLN A 105 -7.26 3.44 3.91
N VAL A 106 -6.77 4.23 2.95
CA VAL A 106 -6.01 3.70 1.81
C VAL A 106 -4.76 2.98 2.31
N ALA A 107 -4.02 3.60 3.22
CA ALA A 107 -2.80 3.04 3.78
C ALA A 107 -3.02 1.72 4.53
N GLN A 108 -4.06 1.65 5.37
CA GLN A 108 -4.43 0.44 6.09
C GLN A 108 -4.86 -0.68 5.14
N THR A 109 -5.63 -0.34 4.10
CA THR A 109 -6.10 -1.31 3.11
C THR A 109 -4.93 -1.92 2.35
N TYR A 110 -3.98 -1.10 1.90
CA TYR A 110 -2.76 -1.58 1.27
C TYR A 110 -1.89 -2.40 2.22
N LEU A 111 -1.70 -1.96 3.47
CA LEU A 111 -0.90 -2.73 4.42
C LEU A 111 -1.50 -4.12 4.65
N ARG A 112 -2.81 -4.21 4.93
CA ARG A 112 -3.54 -5.49 5.09
C ARG A 112 -3.55 -6.32 3.81
N GLY A 113 -3.67 -5.65 2.68
CA GLY A 113 -3.76 -6.27 1.37
C GLY A 113 -2.44 -6.83 0.90
N CYS A 114 -1.33 -6.12 1.12
CA CYS A 114 -0.04 -6.42 0.52
C CYS A 114 0.97 -7.05 1.47
N SER A 115 0.89 -6.82 2.78
CA SER A 115 1.78 -7.44 3.76
C SER A 115 1.15 -8.70 4.35
N LEU A 116 1.89 -9.81 4.32
CA LEU A 116 1.50 -11.08 4.90
C LEU A 116 1.60 -11.11 6.44
N GLN A 117 2.25 -10.12 7.05
CA GLN A 117 2.57 -10.12 8.48
C GLN A 117 2.14 -8.81 9.15
N VAL A 118 0.89 -8.40 8.93
CA VAL A 118 0.33 -7.21 9.58
C VAL A 118 -0.09 -7.51 11.00
N THR A 119 0.33 -6.66 11.94
CA THR A 119 -0.07 -6.76 13.35
C THR A 119 -1.15 -5.73 13.70
N PRO A 120 -1.96 -5.99 14.74
CA PRO A 120 -2.90 -5.00 15.26
C PRO A 120 -2.21 -3.70 15.71
N ARG A 121 -0.97 -3.78 16.23
CA ARG A 121 -0.22 -2.60 16.67
C ARG A 121 0.19 -1.72 15.50
N GLN A 122 0.62 -2.30 14.37
CA GLN A 122 0.91 -1.54 13.15
C GLN A 122 -0.33 -0.81 12.63
N LEU A 123 -1.49 -1.47 12.64
CA LEU A 123 -2.75 -0.85 12.22
C LEU A 123 -3.21 0.25 13.18
N ALA A 124 -3.06 0.05 14.49
CA ALA A 124 -3.36 1.06 15.50
C ALA A 124 -2.45 2.29 15.37
N ALA A 125 -1.16 2.09 15.07
CA ALA A 125 -0.22 3.17 14.81
C ALA A 125 -0.63 4.01 13.60
N LEU A 126 -1.16 3.39 12.54
CA LEU A 126 -1.75 4.11 11.40
C LEU A 126 -2.97 4.94 11.80
N VAL A 127 -3.91 4.38 12.57
CA VAL A 127 -5.11 5.11 13.04
C VAL A 127 -4.71 6.32 13.90
N ALA A 128 -3.70 6.15 14.76
CA ALA A 128 -3.22 7.23 15.64
C ALA A 128 -2.69 8.45 14.87
N LEU A 129 -2.37 8.33 13.57
CA LEU A 129 -1.98 9.46 12.74
C LEU A 129 -3.12 10.44 12.45
N LYS A 130 -4.39 10.06 12.69
CA LYS A 130 -5.54 10.97 12.59
C LYS A 130 -5.37 12.17 13.52
N GLU A 131 -4.92 11.90 14.74
CA GLU A 131 -4.71 12.89 15.81
C GLU A 131 -3.28 13.43 15.84
N ALA A 132 -2.40 12.95 14.97
CA ALA A 132 -1.04 13.45 14.90
C ALA A 132 -1.01 14.89 14.35
N ASP A 133 -0.04 15.65 14.82
CA ASP A 133 0.31 16.92 14.21
C ASP A 133 1.10 16.66 12.91
N TRP A 134 0.55 17.11 11.79
CA TRP A 134 1.15 17.00 10.47
C TRP A 134 1.88 18.29 10.06
N THR A 135 1.75 19.36 10.86
CA THR A 135 2.16 20.72 10.55
C THR A 135 3.56 21.07 11.02
N GLN A 136 4.26 20.18 11.75
CA GLN A 136 5.57 20.42 12.37
C GLN A 136 6.74 20.68 11.41
N GLY A 137 6.47 20.97 10.14
CA GLY A 137 7.47 21.29 9.13
C GLY A 137 8.22 20.05 8.65
N GLY A 138 8.03 19.70 7.38
CA GLY A 138 8.77 18.61 6.73
C GLY A 138 8.22 17.21 7.00
N TRP A 139 8.98 16.22 6.53
CA TRP A 139 8.61 14.81 6.60
C TRP A 139 8.80 14.23 7.99
N GLN A 140 7.73 13.68 8.54
CA GLN A 140 7.72 12.98 9.81
C GLN A 140 7.66 11.47 9.55
N LYS A 141 8.31 10.67 10.41
CA LYS A 141 8.27 9.21 10.29
C LYS A 141 8.28 8.51 11.63
N ARG A 142 7.72 7.30 11.66
CA ARG A 142 7.69 6.41 12.82
C ARG A 142 7.72 4.96 12.36
N THR A 143 8.57 4.15 12.97
CA THR A 143 8.63 2.71 12.69
C THR A 143 8.01 1.92 13.83
N VAL A 144 7.15 0.96 13.47
CA VAL A 144 6.46 0.07 14.41
C VAL A 144 6.60 -1.35 13.87
N GLU A 145 7.33 -2.21 14.59
CA GLU A 145 7.45 -3.64 14.26
C GLU A 145 7.86 -3.87 12.79
N GLY A 146 8.86 -3.13 12.31
CA GLY A 146 9.39 -3.23 10.95
C GLY A 146 8.55 -2.54 9.86
N VAL A 147 7.40 -1.94 10.20
CA VAL A 147 6.61 -1.10 9.28
C VAL A 147 6.92 0.37 9.56
N THR A 148 7.34 1.11 8.54
CA THR A 148 7.62 2.55 8.63
C THR A 148 6.45 3.34 8.08
N LEU A 149 5.91 4.23 8.93
CA LEU A 149 4.85 5.18 8.60
C LEU A 149 5.48 6.56 8.42
N GLY A 150 5.27 7.20 7.28
CA GLY A 150 5.71 8.57 7.03
C GLY A 150 4.51 9.49 6.79
N TRP A 151 4.50 10.72 7.29
CA TRP A 151 3.44 11.69 7.01
C TRP A 151 3.98 13.11 6.96
N SER A 152 3.26 13.99 6.27
CA SER A 152 3.52 15.42 6.29
C SER A 152 2.37 16.19 5.67
N ASP A 153 2.11 17.40 6.17
CA ASP A 153 1.54 18.47 5.36
C ASP A 153 2.65 19.17 4.54
N GLY A 154 2.26 20.10 3.68
CA GLY A 154 3.14 20.91 2.85
C GLY A 154 3.84 20.07 1.80
N ASN A 155 5.14 20.27 1.59
CA ASN A 155 5.90 19.50 0.61
C ASN A 155 6.92 18.55 1.27
N GLY A 156 6.56 17.93 2.41
CA GLY A 156 7.48 17.07 3.15
C GLY A 156 8.04 15.91 2.32
N PHE A 157 7.25 15.37 1.38
CA PHE A 157 7.67 14.28 0.50
C PHE A 157 8.39 14.73 -0.79
N GLY A 158 8.56 16.03 -1.00
CA GLY A 158 9.36 16.54 -2.12
C GLY A 158 8.76 16.31 -3.52
N PHE A 159 7.44 16.29 -3.65
CA PHE A 159 6.77 16.10 -4.94
C PHE A 159 7.23 17.13 -5.97
N SER A 160 7.72 16.66 -7.11
CA SER A 160 8.11 17.49 -8.25
C SER A 160 7.06 17.35 -9.34
N ASP A 161 6.46 18.46 -9.77
CA ASP A 161 5.49 18.50 -10.88
C ASP A 161 6.15 19.00 -12.17
N GLY A 162 7.34 18.47 -12.47
CA GLY A 162 8.11 18.84 -13.66
C GLY A 162 8.48 20.33 -13.68
N PRO A 163 8.35 21.03 -14.82
CA PRO A 163 8.78 22.43 -14.97
C PRO A 163 7.96 23.44 -14.16
N GLN A 164 6.81 23.03 -13.58
CA GLN A 164 5.96 23.89 -12.77
C GLN A 164 6.42 24.03 -11.31
N GLY A 165 7.55 23.41 -10.95
CA GLY A 165 8.11 23.44 -9.60
C GLY A 165 7.43 22.46 -8.63
N ARG A 166 7.79 22.56 -7.35
CA ARG A 166 7.29 21.69 -6.28
C ARG A 166 5.91 22.18 -5.83
N LYS A 167 4.85 21.36 -5.99
CA LYS A 167 3.53 21.68 -5.44
C LYS A 167 3.36 21.01 -4.06
N PRO A 168 3.05 21.79 -3.00
CA PRO A 168 2.83 21.22 -1.68
C PRO A 168 1.56 20.36 -1.66
N ARG A 169 1.66 19.18 -1.02
CA ARG A 169 0.64 18.13 -0.90
C ARG A 169 0.77 17.43 0.45
N ALA A 170 -0.34 17.30 1.15
CA ALA A 170 -0.40 16.44 2.32
C ALA A 170 -0.39 14.96 1.91
N ALA A 171 0.42 14.17 2.59
CA ALA A 171 0.68 12.79 2.19
C ALA A 171 1.00 11.89 3.37
N LEU A 172 0.79 10.59 3.14
CA LEU A 172 1.05 9.48 4.04
C LEU A 172 1.76 8.38 3.25
N SER A 173 2.85 7.84 3.80
CA SER A 173 3.52 6.66 3.27
C SER A 173 3.51 5.52 4.27
N VAL A 174 3.45 4.30 3.74
CA VAL A 174 3.63 3.07 4.51
C VAL A 174 4.61 2.20 3.77
N GLU A 175 5.63 1.76 4.50
CA GLU A 175 6.65 0.84 4.02
C GLU A 175 6.68 -0.38 4.94
N TRP A 176 6.77 -1.58 4.36
CA TRP A 176 6.88 -2.83 5.09
C TRP A 176 8.05 -3.68 4.56
N PRO A 177 8.49 -4.73 5.26
CA PRO A 177 9.59 -5.56 4.79
C PRO A 177 9.23 -6.24 3.47
N VAL A 178 10.06 -6.08 2.44
CA VAL A 178 9.81 -6.62 1.09
C VAL A 178 9.55 -8.13 1.08
N LYS A 179 10.26 -8.89 1.92
CA LYS A 179 10.08 -10.35 2.10
C LYS A 179 8.70 -10.77 2.59
N THR A 180 7.93 -9.84 3.16
CA THR A 180 6.55 -10.07 3.63
C THR A 180 5.52 -9.60 2.63
N SER A 181 5.94 -9.03 1.49
CA SER A 181 5.02 -8.53 0.49
C SER A 181 4.51 -9.63 -0.42
N ARG A 182 3.22 -9.53 -0.77
CA ARG A 182 2.59 -10.30 -1.85
C ARG A 182 2.09 -9.44 -3.01
N CYS A 183 2.22 -8.11 -2.92
CA CYS A 183 1.79 -7.22 -4.00
C CYS A 183 2.85 -7.11 -5.10
N GLN A 184 2.41 -7.20 -6.36
CA GLN A 184 3.23 -7.06 -7.55
C GLN A 184 2.68 -5.95 -8.48
N PHE A 185 3.52 -5.44 -9.39
CA PHE A 185 3.17 -4.34 -10.30
C PHE A 185 2.06 -4.67 -11.31
#